data_AF-A0AAW6XW13-F1
#
_entry.id   AF-A0AAW6XW13-F1
#
_cell.length_a   1.000
_cell.length_b   1.000
_cell.length_c   1.000
_cell.angle_alpha   90.00
_cell.angle_beta   90.00
_cell.angle_gamma   90.00
#
_symmetry.space_group_name_H-M   'P 1'
#
loop_
_entity.id
_entity.type
_entity.pdbx_description
1 polymer ?
#
loop_
_entity_poly.entity_id
_entity_poly.type
_entity_poly.pdbx_seq_one_letter_code
_entity_poly.pdbx_strand_id
1 'polypeptide(L)' 'MTIQDEIKKRRTFAIISHPDAGKTTITEQLLYFGGEIREAGTVKGKKTGNFA' A
#
# COMPACT_ATOMS: atom_id res chain seq x y z
N MET A 1 16.20 4.12 -22.51
CA MET A 1 16.16 3.71 -21.09
C MET A 1 16.68 2.28 -21.01
N THR A 2 17.62 1.99 -20.12
CA THR A 2 18.23 0.64 -20.05
C THR A 2 17.45 -0.26 -19.07
N ILE A 3 17.62 -1.59 -19.19
CA ILE A 3 17.06 -2.55 -18.24
C ILE A 3 17.53 -2.24 -16.80
N GLN A 4 18.79 -1.82 -16.63
CA GLN A 4 19.32 -1.44 -15.32
C GLN A 4 18.61 -0.22 -14.73
N ASP A 5 18.24 0.77 -15.56
CA ASP A 5 17.51 1.96 -15.12
C ASP A 5 16.11 1.59 -14.63
N GLU A 6 15.43 0.66 -15.33
CA GLU A 6 14.11 0.16 -14.93
C GLU A 6 14.17 -0.59 -13.59
N ILE A 7 15.18 -1.44 -13.39
CA ILE A 7 15.36 -2.19 -12.15
C ILE A 7 15.59 -1.23 -10.97
N LYS A 8 16.43 -0.20 -11.16
CA LYS A 8 16.75 0.79 -10.10
C LYS A 8 15.55 1.60 -9.62
N LYS A 9 14.48 1.74 -10.44
CA LYS A 9 13.25 2.44 -10.04
C LYS A 9 12.35 1.63 -9.11
N ARG A 10 12.42 0.30 -9.13
CA ARG A 10 11.48 -0.56 -8.39
C ARG A 10 11.76 -0.55 -6.89
N ARG A 11 10.69 -0.54 -6.08
CA ARG A 11 10.71 -0.69 -4.62
C ARG A 11 9.64 -1.70 -4.22
N THR A 12 10.05 -2.91 -3.86
CA THR A 12 9.15 -3.98 -3.40
C THR A 12 9.31 -4.15 -1.90
N PHE A 13 8.23 -4.00 -1.15
CA PHE A 13 8.25 -4.07 0.31
C PHE A 13 6.91 -4.56 0.85
N ALA A 14 6.89 -4.91 2.14
CA ALA A 14 5.69 -5.30 2.88
C ALA A 14 5.61 -4.52 4.19
N ILE A 15 4.39 -4.29 4.68
CA ILE A 15 4.13 -3.71 6.00
C ILE A 15 3.69 -4.83 6.93
N ILE A 16 4.47 -5.13 7.96
CA ILE A 16 4.15 -6.10 9.01
C ILE A 16 3.98 -5.39 10.35
N SER A 17 2.95 -5.74 11.10
CA SER A 17 2.68 -5.12 12.40
C SER A 17 1.79 -6.02 13.26
N HIS A 18 1.72 -5.72 14.56
CA HIS A 18 0.71 -6.28 15.45
C HIS A 18 -0.71 -5.90 14.98
N PRO A 19 -1.75 -6.68 15.32
CA PRO A 19 -3.15 -6.27 15.17
C PRO A 19 -3.38 -4.83 15.66
N ASP A 20 -4.22 -4.10 14.94
CA ASP A 20 -4.62 -2.70 15.24
C ASP A 20 -3.51 -1.64 15.26
N ALA A 21 -2.26 -1.97 14.93
CA ALA A 21 -1.15 -1.00 14.85
C ALA A 21 -1.22 -0.01 13.67
N GLY A 22 -2.32 0.00 12.91
CA GLY A 22 -2.55 0.97 11.84
C GLY A 22 -1.95 0.64 10.47
N LYS A 23 -1.55 -0.63 10.23
CA LYS A 23 -1.02 -1.07 8.91
C LYS A 23 -1.92 -0.65 7.73
N THR A 24 -3.22 -0.82 7.86
CA THR A 24 -4.21 -0.48 6.82
C THR A 24 -4.25 1.03 6.57
N THR A 25 -4.18 1.83 7.63
CA THR A 25 -4.17 3.30 7.52
C THR A 25 -2.95 3.80 6.75
N ILE A 26 -1.77 3.26 7.03
CA ILE A 26 -0.54 3.62 6.32
C ILE A 26 -0.62 3.19 4.85
N THR A 27 -1.15 1.99 4.56
CA THR A 27 -1.36 1.53 3.18
C THR A 27 -2.27 2.48 2.39
N GLU A 28 -3.35 2.97 3.00
CA GLU A 28 -4.26 3.93 2.34
C GLU A 28 -3.57 5.25 2.01
N GLN A 29 -2.77 5.78 2.94
CA GLN A 29 -2.01 7.00 2.71
C GLN A 29 -0.99 6.82 1.57
N LEU A 30 -0.25 5.70 1.54
CA LEU A 30 0.70 5.40 0.48
C LEU A 30 0.04 5.34 -0.90
N LEU A 31 -1.12 4.70 -1.01
CA LEU A 31 -1.86 4.63 -2.26
C LEU A 31 -2.42 5.99 -2.69
N TYR A 32 -2.87 6.81 -1.73
CA TYR A 32 -3.36 8.16 -2.01
C TYR A 32 -2.23 9.06 -2.54
N PHE A 33 -1.09 9.08 -1.86
CA PHE A 33 0.09 9.84 -2.33
C PHE A 33 0.69 9.28 -3.63
N GLY A 34 0.55 7.97 -3.87
CA GLY A 34 0.93 7.33 -5.12
C GLY A 34 -0.02 7.60 -6.29
N GLY A 35 -1.17 8.25 -6.05
CA GLY A 35 -2.18 8.51 -7.08
C GLY A 35 -3.03 7.30 -7.47
N GLU A 36 -2.88 6.17 -6.76
CA GLU A 36 -3.59 4.91 -7.04
C GLU A 36 -5.03 4.93 -6.50
N ILE A 37 -5.31 5.76 -5.48
CA ILE A 37 -6.68 6.05 -5.01
C ILE A 37 -6.96 7.54 -4.99
N ARG A 38 -8.19 7.92 -5.33
CA ARG A 38 -8.63 9.34 -5.34
C ARG A 38 -8.93 9.88 -3.94
N GLU A 39 -9.29 9.00 -3.00
CA GLU A 39 -9.62 9.35 -1.62
C GLU A 39 -9.16 8.25 -0.64
N ALA A 40 -8.58 8.65 0.50
CA ALA A 40 -8.21 7.76 1.59
C ALA A 40 -9.47 7.14 2.24
N GLY A 41 -9.42 5.85 2.63
CA GLY A 41 -10.56 5.09 3.17
C GLY A 41 -11.20 4.09 2.18
N THR A 42 -10.85 4.15 0.90
CA THR A 42 -11.37 3.24 -0.15
C THR A 42 -10.96 1.78 0.07
N VAL A 43 -9.79 1.54 0.66
CA VAL A 43 -9.26 0.18 0.90
C VAL A 43 -9.97 -0.45 2.09
N LYS A 44 -10.21 0.31 3.16
CA LYS A 44 -10.99 -0.11 4.33
C LYS A 44 -12.46 -0.42 3.99
N GLY A 45 -13.01 0.21 2.95
CA GLY A 45 -14.36 -0.05 2.43
C GLY A 45 -14.53 -1.43 1.77
N LYS A 46 -13.44 -2.03 1.25
CA LYS A 46 -13.45 -3.40 0.72
C LYS A 46 -13.30 -4.40 1.88
N LYS A 47 -14.41 -4.70 2.55
CA LYS A 47 -14.52 -5.84 3.47
C LYS A 47 -14.39 -7.17 2.70
N THR A 48 -13.16 -7.55 2.35
CA THR A 48 -12.83 -8.96 2.11
C THR A 48 -12.41 -9.55 3.45
N GLY A 49 -13.16 -10.56 3.88
CA GLY A 49 -13.07 -11.16 5.20
C GLY A 49 -11.68 -11.69 5.56
N ASN A 50 -11.47 -11.78 6.88
CA ASN A 50 -10.41 -12.51 7.56
C ASN A 50 -9.01 -12.45 6.94
N PHE A 51 -8.23 -11.48 7.40
CA PHE A 51 -6.80 -11.67 7.54
C PHE A 51 -6.44 -11.42 9.00
N ALA A 52 -6.41 -12.52 9.75
CA ALA A 52 -5.61 -12.65 10.96
C ALA A 52 -4.13 -12.44 10.63
#